data_AF-A0A0L9VLV2-F1
#
_entry.id   AF-A0A0L9VLV2-F1
#
_cell.length_a   1.000
_cell.length_b   1.000
_cell.length_c   1.000
_cell.angle_alpha   90.00
_cell.angle_beta   90.00
_cell.angle_gamma   90.00
#
_symmetry.space_group_name_H-M   'P 1'
#
loop_
_entity.id
_entity.type
_entity.pdbx_description
1 polymer ?
#
loop_
_entity_poly.entity_id
_entity_poly.type
_entity_poly.pdbx_seq_one_letter_code
_entity_poly.pdbx_strand_id
1 'polypeptide(L)'
;MMRLLDAHCHLQDPRIFSKAQQIIKTTQATGVVYFVVNGVCEQDWHSVKHMAETFPCVIPCFGLHPWYVNERSPSWFKTLREYFGSTPSAAIGEEELNLCGSSCSTRL
;
A
#
# COMPACT_ATOMS: atom_id res chain seq x y z
N MET A 1 27.92 -1.80 -0.99
CA MET A 1 26.75 -2.53 -0.45
C MET A 1 25.60 -2.33 -1.42
N MET A 2 24.83 -3.39 -1.72
CA MET A 2 23.72 -3.34 -2.68
C MET A 2 22.54 -2.59 -2.07
N ARG A 3 21.88 -1.74 -2.86
CA ARG A 3 20.67 -1.01 -2.45
C ARG A 3 19.47 -1.71 -3.07
N LEU A 4 18.59 -2.23 -2.22
CA LEU A 4 17.37 -2.93 -2.60
C LEU A 4 16.15 -2.05 -2.28
N LEU A 5 15.06 -2.31 -2.98
CA LEU A 5 13.75 -1.73 -2.72
C LEU A 5 12.80 -2.90 -2.53
N ASP A 6 12.03 -2.86 -1.46
CA ASP A 6 10.88 -3.75 -1.30
C ASP A 6 9.78 -3.23 -2.21
N ALA A 7 9.53 -3.96 -3.28
CA ALA A 7 8.62 -3.54 -4.34
C ALA A 7 7.14 -3.72 -3.95
N HIS A 8 6.85 -4.43 -2.86
CA HIS A 8 5.47 -4.73 -2.49
C HIS A 8 5.32 -5.14 -1.03
N CYS A 9 4.77 -4.25 -0.21
CA CYS A 9 4.45 -4.56 1.18
C CYS A 9 3.18 -3.85 1.65
N HIS A 10 2.61 -4.32 2.78
CA HIS A 10 1.42 -3.75 3.41
C HIS A 10 1.71 -3.34 4.86
N LEU A 11 2.74 -2.50 5.05
CA LEU A 11 3.18 -2.08 6.39
C LEU A 11 2.12 -1.27 7.14
N GLN A 12 1.13 -0.72 6.43
CA GLN A 12 -0.01 0.00 7.01
C GLN A 12 -1.03 -0.94 7.66
N ASP A 13 -0.93 -2.25 7.43
CA ASP A 13 -1.88 -3.22 7.94
C ASP A 13 -1.92 -3.19 9.49
N PRO A 14 -3.11 -3.04 10.12
CA PRO A 14 -3.24 -2.93 11.56
C PRO A 14 -2.57 -4.07 12.36
N ARG A 15 -2.46 -5.26 11.78
CA ARG A 15 -1.85 -6.44 12.41
C ARG A 15 -0.35 -6.28 12.64
N ILE A 16 0.32 -5.45 11.82
CA ILE A 16 1.77 -5.24 11.88
C ILE A 16 2.18 -3.78 12.04
N PHE A 17 1.25 -2.83 11.95
CA PHE A 17 1.53 -1.40 12.00
C PHE A 17 2.34 -0.99 13.23
N SER A 18 2.05 -1.57 14.40
CA SER A 18 2.80 -1.32 15.65
C SER A 18 4.29 -1.71 15.57
N LYS A 19 4.66 -2.58 14.63
CA LYS A 19 6.02 -3.05 14.37
C LYS A 19 6.65 -2.41 13.14
N ALA A 20 5.91 -1.61 12.36
CA ALA A 20 6.36 -1.08 11.07
C ALA A 20 7.69 -0.30 11.20
N GLN A 21 7.81 0.58 12.20
CA GLN A 21 9.05 1.33 12.45
C GLN A 21 10.25 0.40 12.74
N GLN A 22 10.03 -0.65 13.54
CA GLN A 22 11.08 -1.62 13.84
C GLN A 22 11.48 -2.37 12.57
N ILE A 23 10.51 -2.86 11.80
CA ILE A 23 10.73 -3.57 10.53
C ILE A 23 11.55 -2.71 9.58
N ILE A 24 11.11 -1.48 9.29
CA ILE A 24 11.81 -0.54 8.39
C ILE A 24 13.27 -0.38 8.84
N LYS A 25 13.51 -0.10 10.12
CA LYS A 25 14.86 0.11 10.65
C LYS A 25 15.73 -1.13 10.50
N THR A 26 15.19 -2.32 10.81
CA THR A 26 15.96 -3.56 10.73
C THR A 26 16.28 -3.95 9.28
N THR A 27 15.35 -3.75 8.35
CA THR A 27 15.55 -4.11 6.94
C THR A 27 16.45 -3.11 6.21
N GLN A 28 16.46 -1.84 6.64
CA GLN A 28 17.45 -0.86 6.16
C GLN A 28 18.89 -1.27 6.50
N ALA A 29 19.13 -1.89 7.66
CA ALA A 29 20.44 -2.39 8.04
C ALA A 29 20.92 -3.55 7.13
N THR A 30 20.01 -4.20 6.39
CA THR A 30 20.33 -5.28 5.44
C THR A 30 20.40 -4.80 3.99
N GLY A 31 20.20 -3.51 3.72
CA GLY A 31 20.34 -2.90 2.39
C GLY A 31 19.02 -2.57 1.66
N VAL A 32 17.85 -2.85 2.24
CA VAL A 32 16.55 -2.42 1.68
C VAL A 32 16.27 -0.98 2.09
N VAL A 33 16.35 -0.06 1.15
CA VAL A 33 16.36 1.38 1.43
C VAL A 33 15.01 2.07 1.17
N TYR A 34 14.12 1.43 0.42
CA TYR A 34 12.77 1.93 0.10
C TYR A 34 11.74 0.82 0.16
N PHE A 35 10.49 1.19 0.43
CA PHE A 35 9.35 0.29 0.57
C PHE A 35 8.16 0.84 -0.21
N VAL A 36 7.65 0.09 -1.18
CA VAL A 36 6.39 0.40 -1.85
C VAL A 36 5.27 -0.17 -1.01
N VAL A 37 4.46 0.72 -0.42
CA VAL A 37 3.39 0.35 0.52
C VAL A 37 2.05 0.46 -0.20
N ASN A 38 1.41 -0.69 -0.40
CA ASN A 38 0.23 -0.80 -1.26
C ASN A 38 -1.07 -0.77 -0.47
N GLY A 39 -1.94 0.19 -0.81
CA GLY A 39 -3.32 0.20 -0.37
C GLY A 39 -4.15 -0.82 -1.14
N VAL A 40 -5.08 -1.47 -0.45
CA VAL A 40 -5.93 -2.53 -1.02
C VAL A 40 -7.35 -2.03 -1.29
N CYS A 41 -7.80 -0.96 -0.62
CA CYS A 41 -9.16 -0.43 -0.72
C CYS A 41 -9.26 1.04 -0.27
N GLU A 42 -10.39 1.71 -0.57
CA GLU A 42 -10.61 3.12 -0.15
C GLU A 42 -10.41 3.34 1.35
N GLN A 43 -10.69 2.32 2.17
CA GLN A 43 -10.62 2.41 3.63
C GLN A 43 -9.19 2.49 4.14
N ASP A 44 -8.18 1.99 3.42
CA ASP A 44 -6.79 1.93 3.92
C ASP A 44 -5.85 3.00 3.32
N TRP A 45 -6.27 3.71 2.26
CA TRP A 45 -5.47 4.74 1.61
C TRP A 45 -5.00 5.85 2.56
N HIS A 46 -5.81 6.23 3.54
CA HIS A 46 -5.42 7.22 4.56
C HIS A 46 -4.21 6.73 5.39
N SER A 47 -4.17 5.44 5.71
CA SER A 47 -3.07 4.83 6.47
C SER A 47 -1.81 4.69 5.61
N VAL A 48 -1.95 4.35 4.33
CA VAL A 48 -0.83 4.34 3.36
C VAL A 48 -0.23 5.75 3.21
N LYS A 49 -1.08 6.77 3.07
CA LYS A 49 -0.65 8.16 3.01
C LYS A 49 0.09 8.59 4.28
N HIS A 50 -0.51 8.31 5.45
CA HIS A 50 0.10 8.63 6.74
C HIS A 50 1.48 7.96 6.92
N MET A 51 1.62 6.73 6.44
CA MET A 51 2.89 6.03 6.44
C MET A 51 3.97 6.75 5.60
N ALA A 52 3.63 7.21 4.40
CA ALA A 52 4.56 7.97 3.56
C ALA A 52 4.94 9.34 4.16
N GLU A 53 4.01 9.98 4.87
CA GLU A 53 4.27 11.22 5.61
C GLU A 53 5.20 10.98 6.82
N THR A 54 5.08 9.81 7.46
CA THR A 54 5.85 9.44 8.65
C THR A 54 7.25 8.91 8.31
N PHE A 55 7.36 8.13 7.23
CA PHE A 55 8.59 7.45 6.83
C PHE A 55 8.99 7.87 5.40
N PRO A 56 10.00 8.74 5.23
CA PRO A 56 10.43 9.21 3.92
C PRO A 56 10.95 8.12 2.96
N CYS A 57 11.21 6.92 3.46
CA CYS A 57 11.60 5.75 2.66
C CYS A 57 10.40 4.97 2.11
N VAL A 58 9.17 5.39 2.40
CA VAL A 58 7.96 4.77 1.91
C VAL A 58 7.48 5.48 0.64
N ILE A 59 7.19 4.68 -0.38
CA ILE A 59 6.51 5.11 -1.60
C ILE A 59 5.05 4.65 -1.46
N PRO A 60 4.09 5.56 -1.28
CA PRO A 60 2.69 5.19 -1.14
C PRO A 60 2.13 4.73 -2.49
N CYS A 61 1.25 3.75 -2.46
CA CYS A 61 0.61 3.23 -3.66
C CYS A 61 -0.91 3.08 -3.41
N PHE A 62 -1.74 3.71 -4.25
CA PHE A 62 -3.20 3.72 -4.08
C PHE A 62 -3.91 3.02 -5.24
N GLY A 63 -4.90 2.19 -4.90
CA GLY A 63 -5.56 1.31 -5.85
C GLY A 63 -6.59 0.42 -5.16
N LEU A 64 -7.27 -0.40 -5.96
CA LEU A 64 -8.30 -1.34 -5.50
C LEU A 64 -7.85 -2.76 -5.84
N HIS A 65 -7.54 -3.53 -4.79
CA HIS A 65 -7.31 -4.95 -4.97
C HIS A 65 -8.62 -5.63 -5.43
N PRO A 66 -8.58 -6.65 -6.31
CA PRO A 66 -9.77 -7.30 -6.86
C PRO A 66 -10.80 -7.79 -5.85
N TRP A 67 -10.33 -8.18 -4.65
CA TRP A 67 -11.22 -8.59 -3.55
C TRP A 67 -12.17 -7.48 -3.10
N TYR A 68 -11.75 -6.22 -3.20
CA TYR A 68 -12.49 -5.06 -2.73
C TYR A 68 -13.17 -4.28 -3.86
N VAL A 69 -13.03 -4.72 -5.12
CA VAL A 69 -13.70 -4.07 -6.26
C VAL A 69 -15.21 -4.04 -6.07
N ASN A 70 -15.82 -5.10 -5.53
CA ASN A 70 -17.27 -5.13 -5.25
C ASN A 70 -17.69 -4.25 -4.08
N GLU A 71 -16.75 -3.87 -3.22
CA GLU A 71 -16.96 -3.04 -2.01
C GLU A 71 -16.71 -1.55 -2.29
N ARG A 72 -16.26 -1.20 -3.51
CA ARG A 72 -15.95 0.18 -3.90
C ARG A 72 -17.19 1.08 -3.86
N SER A 73 -17.01 2.29 -3.35
CA SER A 73 -18.03 3.31 -3.36
C SER A 73 -18.30 3.81 -4.79
N PRO A 74 -19.47 4.36 -5.11
CA PRO A 74 -19.70 5.02 -6.41
C PRO A 74 -18.72 6.17 -6.69
N SER A 75 -18.13 6.74 -5.63
CA SER A 75 -17.17 7.85 -5.68
C SER A 75 -15.70 7.42 -5.72
N TRP A 76 -15.39 6.12 -5.67
CA TRP A 76 -14.02 5.60 -5.48
C TRP A 76 -12.99 6.26 -6.40
N PHE A 77 -13.33 6.44 -7.67
CA PHE A 77 -12.41 6.99 -8.66
C PHE A 77 -12.18 8.49 -8.46
N LYS A 78 -13.19 9.23 -7.96
CA LYS A 78 -13.02 10.62 -7.55
C LYS A 78 -12.10 10.70 -6.35
N THR A 79 -12.33 9.88 -5.32
CA THR A 79 -11.50 9.81 -4.12
C THR A 79 -10.05 9.47 -4.47
N LEU A 80 -9.83 8.48 -5.35
CA LEU A 80 -8.50 8.10 -5.81
C LEU A 80 -7.74 9.29 -6.43
N ARG A 81 -8.41 10.09 -7.27
CA ARG A 81 -7.82 11.31 -7.86
C ARG A 81 -7.46 12.35 -6.79
N GLU A 82 -8.26 12.50 -5.75
CA GLU A 82 -7.96 13.41 -4.64
C GLU A 82 -6.73 12.96 -3.85
N TYR A 83 -6.55 11.65 -3.67
CA TYR A 83 -5.33 11.09 -3.07
C TYR A 83 -4.09 11.39 -3.92
N PHE A 84 -4.13 11.14 -5.23
CA PHE A 84 -3.02 11.52 -6.13
C PHE A 84 -2.75 13.02 -6.14
N GLY A 85 -3.79 13.86 -6.11
CA GLY A 85 -3.65 15.32 -6.04
C GLY A 85 -2.98 15.81 -4.75
N SER A 86 -3.21 15.12 -3.64
CA SER A 86 -2.64 15.46 -2.32
C SER A 86 -1.38 14.68 -1.96
N THR A 87 -0.95 13.73 -2.79
CA THR A 87 0.25 12.89 -2.56
C THR A 87 0.97 12.65 -3.90
N PRO A 88 1.73 13.64 -4.40
CA PRO A 88 2.33 13.58 -5.74
C PRO A 88 3.39 12.48 -5.94
N SER A 89 3.95 11.94 -4.86
CA SER A 89 4.90 10.82 -4.89
C SER A 89 4.24 9.45 -4.98
N ALA A 90 2.91 9.39 -4.96
CA ALA A 90 2.19 8.12 -4.97
C ALA A 90 2.25 7.40 -6.32
N ALA A 91 2.37 6.08 -6.26
CA ALA A 91 2.21 5.18 -7.40
C ALA A 91 0.77 4.66 -7.49
N ILE A 92 0.43 4.07 -8.64
CA ILE A 92 -0.84 3.35 -8.85
C ILE A 92 -0.65 1.88 -8.48
N GLY A 93 -1.58 1.34 -7.69
CA GLY A 93 -1.63 -0.06 -7.28
C GLY A 93 -2.31 -0.22 -5.91
N GLU A 94 -2.79 -1.37 -5.49
CA GLU A 94 -2.76 -2.67 -6.17
C GLU A 94 -3.70 -2.73 -7.38
N GLU A 95 -3.12 -2.98 -8.55
CA GLU A 95 -3.84 -3.51 -9.71
C GLU A 95 -3.26 -4.91 -10.00
N GLU A 96 -3.48 -5.86 -9.08
CA GLU A 96 -3.25 -7.27 -9.40
C GLU A 96 -4.47 -7.79 -10.16
N LEU A 97 -4.31 -8.40 -11.33
CA LEU A 97 -5.41 -9.04 -12.05
C LEU A 97 -5.69 -10.41 -11.39
N ASN A 98 -6.67 -10.48 -10.49
CA ASN A 98 -7.06 -11.75 -9.90
C ASN A 98 -8.03 -12.50 -10.83
N LEU A 99 -7.52 -13.46 -11.62
CA LEU A 99 -8.32 -14.33 -12.50
C LEU A 99 -9.12 -15.40 -11.73
N CYS A 100 -9.10 -15.40 -10.41
CA CYS A 100 -9.84 -16.37 -9.60
C CYS A 100 -11.30 -15.93 -9.42
N GLY A 101 -12.21 -16.50 -10.21
CA GLY A 101 -13.64 -16.25 -10.11
C GLY A 101 -14.21 -16.59 -8.72
N SER A 102 -15.06 -15.70 -8.19
CA SER A 102 -16.06 -15.79 -7.09
C SER A 102 -15.82 -16.64 -5.83
N SER A 103 -14.73 -17.39 -5.70
CA SER A 103 -14.60 -18.51 -4.75
C SER A 103 -13.25 -18.60 -4.04
N CYS A 104 -12.26 -17.80 -4.45
CA CYS A 104 -10.95 -17.80 -3.80
C CYS A 104 -10.92 -16.78 -2.66
N SER A 105 -11.37 -17.22 -1.48
CA SER A 105 -11.21 -16.47 -0.23
C SER A 105 -9.86 -16.82 0.40
N THR A 106 -8.80 -16.17 -0.07
CA THR A 106 -7.55 -16.05 0.68
C THR A 106 -7.39 -14.62 1.16
N ARG A 107 -8.37 -14.09 1.91
CA ARG A 107 -8.11 -12.93 2.77
C ARG A 107 -7.18 -13.44 3.88
N LEU A 108 -5.88 -13.17 3.75
CA LEU A 108 -4.93 -13.37 4.83
C LEU A 108 -5.26 -12.42 5.98
#